data_AF-A6HC88-F1
#
_entry.id   AF-A6HC88-F1
#
_cell.length_a   1.000
_cell.length_b   1.000
_cell.length_c   1.000
_cell.angle_alpha   90.00
_cell.angle_beta   90.00
_cell.angle_gamma   90.00
#
_symmetry.space_group_name_H-M   'P 1'
#
loop_
_entity.id
_entity.type
_entity.pdbx_description
1 polymer ?
#
loop_
_entity_poly.entity_id
_entity_poly.type
_entity_poly.pdbx_seq_one_letter_code
_entity_poly.pdbx_strand_id
1 'polypeptide(L)'
;MEPIKNFSQTSELKPQQEESILEKEGKDCSASLNDLQERYDTQRAILERHLQDSESRVTSDFPGETERSSACLQGKLTDLQVLQADTDACWDEFEVTSLNLKSLVSDTEKPVLAQERDLLKGSEQALHVLLNTRMESLEMALQIVLPLEKECSLLCASDLSLCTVAVQDLHPLEIDGVYQNLRDIQDSIAKQIRICTNLEEPSVSVPRELHTLDQCMIQDIVLKCRLQLETMNQKVEMREDALDALEGFLASLRAAKLSAELPANPPASKTPEDTPAVSSAEEDILLMKEKARLLDERLRTLGINIKDAEEGESTTCERLVGALSVNLAAMGGQRKEEGPTEDKKLLEACSSKTHELFKNIQDIQNQISKIGLKDPTAPAVKHR
;
A
#
# COMPACT_ATOMS: atom_id res chain seq x y z
N MET A 1 -43.86 22.72 63.32
CA MET A 1 -45.21 23.10 63.75
C MET A 1 -45.45 24.54 63.31
N GLU A 2 -46.24 24.74 62.26
CA GLU A 2 -47.17 25.88 62.19
C GLU A 2 -48.18 25.80 63.37
N PRO A 3 -48.98 26.82 63.76
CA PRO A 3 -49.65 27.79 62.85
C PRO A 3 -50.02 29.23 63.34
N ILE A 4 -50.31 30.08 62.34
CA ILE A 4 -51.45 31.01 62.13
C ILE A 4 -51.79 32.09 63.18
N LYS A 5 -51.88 33.36 62.72
CA LYS A 5 -53.10 34.19 62.89
C LYS A 5 -53.24 35.34 61.89
N ASN A 6 -54.41 35.33 61.25
CA ASN A 6 -55.00 36.29 60.31
C ASN A 6 -55.12 37.71 60.87
N PHE A 7 -55.10 38.71 60.00
CA PHE A 7 -56.03 39.84 60.06
C PHE A 7 -56.34 40.38 58.67
N SER A 8 -57.63 40.55 58.43
CA SER A 8 -58.31 41.11 57.26
C SER A 8 -58.30 42.65 57.28
N GLN A 9 -58.28 43.26 56.10
CA GLN A 9 -58.83 44.61 55.91
C GLN A 9 -59.37 44.79 54.49
N THR A 10 -60.67 45.03 54.42
CA THR A 10 -61.46 45.40 53.24
C THR A 10 -61.35 46.91 52.97
N SER A 11 -61.32 47.33 51.71
CA SER A 11 -62.00 48.58 51.31
C SER A 11 -62.46 48.51 49.86
N GLU A 12 -63.69 49.00 49.68
CA GLU A 12 -64.58 48.95 48.53
C GLU A 12 -64.11 49.78 47.33
N LEU A 13 -64.40 49.31 46.11
CA LEU A 13 -64.94 50.14 45.01
C LEU A 13 -65.83 49.27 44.09
N LYS A 14 -67.01 49.81 43.74
CA LYS A 14 -68.10 49.23 42.94
C LYS A 14 -68.02 49.73 41.47
N PRO A 15 -68.90 49.27 40.56
CA PRO A 15 -68.54 48.62 39.29
C PRO A 15 -68.62 49.54 38.06
N GLN A 16 -67.85 49.27 37.00
CA GLN A 16 -68.15 49.84 35.68
C GLN A 16 -67.57 49.01 34.52
N GLN A 17 -68.51 48.52 33.69
CA GLN A 17 -68.44 48.21 32.27
C GLN A 17 -67.50 47.08 31.80
N GLU A 18 -68.13 45.91 31.61
CA GLU A 18 -68.06 45.18 30.35
C GLU A 18 -68.28 46.13 29.17
N GLU A 19 -67.23 46.38 28.40
CA GLU A 19 -67.24 46.45 26.93
C GLU A 19 -65.79 46.61 26.45
N SER A 20 -65.48 46.03 25.29
CA SER A 20 -64.15 45.98 24.64
C SER A 20 -63.23 44.80 25.02
N ILE A 21 -63.76 43.57 24.99
CA ILE A 21 -62.98 42.38 24.56
C ILE A 21 -63.57 41.92 23.24
N LEU A 22 -63.29 42.63 22.16
CA LEU A 22 -63.40 42.17 20.78
C LEU A 22 -62.57 43.18 19.97
N GLU A 23 -61.77 42.72 19.01
CA GLU A 23 -60.88 43.52 18.13
C GLU A 23 -59.39 43.69 18.50
N LYS A 24 -58.75 42.73 19.19
CA LYS A 24 -57.27 42.59 19.08
C LYS A 24 -56.75 41.20 18.70
N GLU A 25 -57.57 40.17 18.65
CA GLU A 25 -57.10 38.80 18.34
C GLU A 25 -56.95 38.51 16.83
N GLY A 26 -57.48 39.34 15.93
CA GLY A 26 -57.38 39.10 14.49
C GLY A 26 -56.02 39.45 13.87
N LYS A 27 -55.25 40.36 14.48
CA LYS A 27 -54.03 40.91 13.88
C LYS A 27 -52.79 40.07 14.20
N ASP A 28 -52.68 39.59 15.44
CA ASP A 28 -51.54 38.78 15.90
C ASP A 28 -51.58 37.35 15.30
N CYS A 29 -52.78 36.77 15.14
CA CYS A 29 -52.95 35.48 14.46
C CYS A 29 -52.58 35.56 12.96
N SER A 30 -52.89 36.68 12.30
CA SER A 30 -52.57 36.87 10.88
C SER A 30 -51.06 37.05 10.63
N ALA A 31 -50.36 37.74 11.53
CA ALA A 31 -48.90 37.88 11.46
C ALA A 31 -48.22 36.53 11.69
N SER A 32 -48.65 35.78 12.70
CA SER A 32 -48.10 34.45 13.00
C SER A 32 -48.36 33.42 11.88
N LEU A 33 -49.47 33.55 11.14
CA LEU A 33 -49.77 32.68 9.99
C LEU A 33 -48.90 33.03 8.79
N ASN A 34 -48.70 34.32 8.50
CA ASN A 34 -47.81 34.76 7.43
C ASN A 34 -46.35 34.33 7.69
N ASP A 35 -45.87 34.47 8.93
CA ASP A 35 -44.53 34.02 9.32
C ASP A 35 -44.37 32.49 9.16
N LEU A 36 -45.43 31.73 9.44
CA LEU A 36 -45.44 30.27 9.25
C LEU A 36 -45.46 29.88 7.78
N GLN A 37 -46.19 30.63 6.95
CA GLN A 37 -46.22 30.44 5.50
C GLN A 37 -44.85 30.71 4.87
N GLU A 38 -44.19 31.81 5.26
CA GLU A 38 -42.83 32.13 4.78
C GLU A 38 -41.82 31.05 5.19
N ARG A 39 -41.93 30.53 6.43
CA ARG A 39 -41.10 29.42 6.89
C ARG A 39 -41.35 28.14 6.09
N TYR A 40 -42.62 27.81 5.82
CA TYR A 40 -42.99 26.68 4.99
C TYR A 40 -42.38 26.81 3.58
N ASP A 41 -42.57 27.95 2.92
CA ASP A 41 -42.05 28.19 1.57
C ASP A 41 -40.52 28.10 1.53
N THR A 42 -39.85 28.63 2.56
CA THR A 42 -38.39 28.56 2.69
C THR A 42 -37.89 27.13 2.89
N GLN A 43 -38.46 26.39 3.85
CA GLN A 43 -38.04 25.02 4.14
C GLN A 43 -38.37 24.07 2.98
N ARG A 44 -39.50 24.27 2.33
CA ARG A 44 -39.85 23.57 1.09
C ARG A 44 -38.79 23.77 0.01
N ALA A 45 -38.41 25.02 -0.27
CA ALA A 45 -37.40 25.33 -1.28
C ALA A 45 -36.01 24.77 -0.92
N ILE A 46 -35.66 24.74 0.36
CA ILE A 46 -34.43 24.11 0.86
C ILE A 46 -34.49 22.59 0.63
N LEU A 47 -35.59 21.93 1.00
CA LEU A 47 -35.77 20.49 0.83
C LEU A 47 -35.77 20.09 -0.65
N GLU A 48 -36.48 20.82 -1.51
CA GLU A 48 -36.47 20.58 -2.97
C GLU A 48 -35.06 20.61 -3.54
N ARG A 49 -34.27 21.64 -3.18
CA ARG A 49 -32.88 21.76 -3.59
C ARG A 49 -32.02 20.64 -3.02
N HIS A 50 -32.16 20.34 -1.73
CA HIS A 50 -31.41 19.28 -1.06
C HIS A 50 -31.65 17.92 -1.72
N LEU A 51 -32.90 17.58 -2.04
CA LEU A 51 -33.24 16.33 -2.72
C LEU A 51 -32.61 16.24 -4.12
N GLN A 52 -32.66 17.34 -4.87
CA GLN A 52 -32.04 17.41 -6.20
C GLN A 52 -30.50 17.30 -6.15
N ASP A 53 -29.86 18.05 -5.26
CA ASP A 53 -28.41 18.02 -5.09
C ASP A 53 -27.95 16.64 -4.59
N SER A 54 -28.72 16.03 -3.70
CA SER A 54 -28.44 14.70 -3.13
C SER A 54 -28.41 13.62 -4.20
N GLU A 55 -29.35 13.62 -5.16
CA GLU A 55 -29.37 12.65 -6.25
C GLU A 55 -28.05 12.66 -7.06
N SER A 56 -27.54 13.86 -7.35
CA SER A 56 -26.24 14.02 -8.02
C SER A 56 -25.07 13.54 -7.17
N ARG A 57 -25.13 13.73 -5.84
CA ARG A 57 -24.11 13.24 -4.91
C ARG A 57 -24.10 11.71 -4.80
N VAL A 58 -25.25 11.05 -4.81
CA VAL A 58 -25.32 9.58 -4.77
C VAL A 58 -24.70 8.96 -6.03
N THR A 59 -25.01 9.53 -7.19
CA THR A 59 -24.53 9.07 -8.50
C THR A 59 -23.12 9.53 -8.87
N SER A 60 -22.56 10.48 -8.11
CA SER A 60 -21.21 10.98 -8.34
C SER A 60 -20.13 9.91 -8.14
N ASP A 61 -19.09 10.04 -8.96
CA ASP A 61 -17.89 9.21 -8.92
C ASP A 61 -17.08 9.44 -7.64
N PHE A 62 -16.07 8.60 -7.44
CA PHE A 62 -15.10 8.73 -6.36
C PHE A 62 -14.23 9.97 -6.57
N PRO A 63 -13.85 10.69 -5.50
CA PRO A 63 -12.94 11.83 -5.60
C PRO A 63 -11.59 11.40 -6.22
N GLY A 64 -11.09 12.20 -7.16
CA GLY A 64 -9.89 11.89 -7.94
C GLY A 64 -8.58 12.17 -7.22
N GLU A 65 -7.56 11.37 -7.58
CA GLU A 65 -6.10 11.47 -7.32
C GLU A 65 -5.50 10.79 -6.09
N THR A 66 -6.23 10.59 -4.99
CA THR A 66 -5.66 9.90 -3.82
C THR A 66 -6.04 8.42 -3.81
N GLU A 67 -5.12 7.60 -4.33
CA GLU A 67 -4.98 6.16 -4.08
C GLU A 67 -6.28 5.34 -4.04
N ARG A 68 -6.67 4.77 -5.20
CA ARG A 68 -7.79 3.83 -5.31
C ARG A 68 -7.58 2.62 -4.40
N SER A 69 -8.26 2.64 -3.27
CA SER A 69 -8.16 1.68 -2.16
C SER A 69 -9.51 1.53 -1.49
N SER A 70 -9.66 0.57 -0.57
CA SER A 70 -10.86 0.45 0.27
C SER A 70 -11.19 1.72 1.06
N ALA A 71 -10.20 2.57 1.35
CA ALA A 71 -10.43 3.86 2.00
C ALA A 71 -11.34 4.77 1.16
N CYS A 72 -11.26 4.73 -0.17
CA CYS A 72 -12.17 5.48 -1.05
C CYS A 72 -13.61 4.97 -0.97
N LEU A 73 -13.79 3.65 -0.95
CA LEU A 73 -15.11 3.02 -0.78
C LEU A 73 -15.71 3.36 0.59
N GLN A 74 -14.90 3.27 1.65
CA GLN A 74 -15.31 3.62 3.01
C GLN A 74 -15.65 5.11 3.15
N GLY A 75 -14.86 5.99 2.53
CA GLY A 75 -15.13 7.42 2.48
C GLY A 75 -16.46 7.71 1.81
N LYS A 76 -16.70 7.12 0.63
CA LYS A 76 -17.98 7.27 -0.08
C LYS A 76 -19.16 6.75 0.74
N LEU A 77 -19.03 5.59 1.39
CA LEU A 77 -20.08 5.04 2.24
C LEU A 77 -20.41 5.99 3.41
N THR A 78 -19.38 6.54 4.05
CA THR A 78 -19.53 7.51 5.14
C THR A 78 -20.23 8.78 4.66
N ASP A 79 -19.85 9.29 3.49
CA ASP A 79 -20.48 10.47 2.89
C ASP A 79 -21.97 10.26 2.59
N LEU A 80 -22.36 9.05 2.15
CA LEU A 80 -23.77 8.71 1.89
C LEU A 80 -24.57 8.52 3.19
N GLN A 81 -23.96 7.98 4.24
CA GLN A 81 -24.60 7.88 5.56
C GLN A 81 -24.86 9.27 6.16
N VAL A 82 -23.91 10.20 6.01
CA VAL A 82 -24.11 11.61 6.39
C VAL A 82 -25.22 12.25 5.55
N LEU A 83 -25.21 12.03 4.24
CA LEU A 83 -26.25 12.54 3.35
C LEU A 83 -27.64 12.01 3.71
N GLN A 84 -27.76 10.75 4.13
CA GLN A 84 -29.01 10.18 4.61
C GLN A 84 -29.49 10.90 5.87
N ALA A 85 -28.62 11.06 6.88
CA ALA A 85 -28.97 11.75 8.13
C ALA A 85 -29.37 13.22 7.89
N ASP A 86 -28.67 13.92 6.99
CA ASP A 86 -29.01 15.29 6.60
C ASP A 86 -30.37 15.37 5.90
N THR A 87 -30.70 14.36 5.06
CA THR A 87 -31.99 14.26 4.37
C THR A 87 -33.13 14.03 5.36
N ASP A 88 -32.93 13.11 6.31
CA ASP A 88 -33.90 12.82 7.37
C ASP A 88 -34.18 14.07 8.22
N ALA A 89 -33.13 14.81 8.59
CA ALA A 89 -33.27 16.05 9.34
C ALA A 89 -34.01 17.14 8.55
N CYS A 90 -33.67 17.34 7.26
CA CYS A 90 -34.39 18.28 6.39
C CYS A 90 -35.87 17.91 6.25
N TRP A 91 -36.17 16.61 6.13
CA TRP A 91 -37.54 16.12 6.04
C TRP A 91 -38.32 16.37 7.34
N ASP A 92 -37.73 16.06 8.50
CA ASP A 92 -38.38 16.24 9.81
C ASP A 92 -38.71 17.71 10.09
N GLU A 93 -37.77 18.63 9.78
CA GLU A 93 -38.00 20.07 9.93
C GLU A 93 -39.15 20.56 9.03
N PHE A 94 -39.19 20.10 7.78
CA PHE A 94 -40.27 20.43 6.84
C PHE A 94 -41.61 19.83 7.29
N GLU A 95 -41.65 18.58 7.73
CA GLU A 95 -42.88 17.89 8.11
C GLU A 95 -43.53 18.57 9.32
N VAL A 96 -42.75 18.98 10.31
CA VAL A 96 -43.27 19.74 11.47
C VAL A 96 -43.94 21.04 11.02
N THR A 97 -43.29 21.82 10.16
CA THR A 97 -43.85 23.09 9.67
C THR A 97 -45.07 22.87 8.77
N SER A 98 -45.03 21.85 7.90
CA SER A 98 -46.13 21.47 7.01
C SER A 98 -47.38 21.06 7.79
N LEU A 99 -47.23 20.23 8.83
CA LEU A 99 -48.33 19.82 9.70
C LEU A 99 -48.91 20.99 10.50
N ASN A 100 -48.04 21.86 11.03
CA ASN A 100 -48.47 23.07 11.73
C ASN A 100 -49.28 24.00 10.82
N LEU A 101 -48.78 24.26 9.60
CA LEU A 101 -49.48 25.10 8.63
C LEU A 101 -50.83 24.49 8.22
N LYS A 102 -50.84 23.19 7.91
CA LYS A 102 -52.06 22.44 7.55
C LYS A 102 -53.16 22.52 8.62
N SER A 103 -52.79 22.62 9.90
CA SER A 103 -53.73 22.74 11.01
C SER A 103 -54.43 24.11 11.09
N LEU A 104 -53.81 25.15 10.53
CA LEU A 104 -54.24 26.55 10.62
C LEU A 104 -54.92 27.09 9.35
N VAL A 105 -54.63 26.51 8.18
CA VAL A 105 -55.21 26.95 6.90
C VAL A 105 -56.65 26.46 6.67
N SER A 106 -57.34 27.08 5.71
CA SER A 106 -58.72 26.74 5.36
C SER A 106 -58.86 25.33 4.75
N ASP A 107 -60.05 24.74 4.85
CA ASP A 107 -60.34 23.42 4.26
C ASP A 107 -60.14 23.39 2.73
N THR A 108 -60.23 24.55 2.06
CA THR A 108 -59.95 24.71 0.65
C THR A 108 -58.45 24.67 0.29
N GLU A 109 -57.56 25.06 1.21
CA GLU A 109 -56.11 25.11 1.00
C GLU A 109 -55.40 23.82 1.44
N LYS A 110 -55.94 23.12 2.45
CA LYS A 110 -55.44 21.82 2.93
C LYS A 110 -55.15 20.78 1.83
N PRO A 111 -55.99 20.57 0.79
CA PRO A 111 -55.69 19.60 -0.25
C PRO A 111 -54.47 19.99 -1.10
N VAL A 112 -54.22 21.28 -1.32
CA VAL A 112 -53.05 21.77 -2.07
C VAL A 112 -51.77 21.49 -1.29
N LEU A 113 -51.74 21.83 0.00
CA LEU A 113 -50.59 21.53 0.87
C LEU A 113 -50.33 20.02 0.98
N ALA A 114 -51.39 19.20 1.06
CA ALA A 114 -51.25 17.76 1.08
C ALA A 114 -50.62 17.23 -0.22
N GLN A 115 -51.06 17.74 -1.37
CA GLN A 115 -50.50 17.36 -2.67
C GLN A 115 -49.02 17.73 -2.80
N GLU A 116 -48.63 18.94 -2.40
CA GLU A 116 -47.21 19.37 -2.44
C GLU A 116 -46.33 18.51 -1.53
N ARG A 117 -46.77 18.26 -0.29
CA ARG A 117 -46.07 17.39 0.65
C ARG A 117 -45.94 15.96 0.09
N ASP A 118 -46.99 15.42 -0.51
CA ASP A 118 -46.96 14.06 -1.07
C ASP A 118 -46.00 13.95 -2.26
N LEU A 119 -45.86 15.00 -3.07
CA LEU A 119 -44.83 15.08 -4.13
C LEU A 119 -43.42 15.03 -3.54
N LEU A 120 -43.15 15.84 -2.51
CA LEU A 120 -41.85 15.85 -1.83
C LEU A 120 -41.54 14.51 -1.16
N LYS A 121 -42.54 13.88 -0.54
CA LYS A 121 -42.37 12.55 0.05
C LYS A 121 -42.02 11.52 -1.02
N GLY A 122 -42.63 11.61 -2.19
CA GLY A 122 -42.28 10.75 -3.33
C GLY A 122 -40.82 10.92 -3.76
N SER A 123 -40.33 12.16 -3.84
CA SER A 123 -38.93 12.45 -4.16
C SER A 123 -37.95 11.97 -3.07
N GLU A 124 -38.29 12.18 -1.80
CA GLU A 124 -37.49 11.69 -0.66
C GLU A 124 -37.42 10.15 -0.63
N GLN A 125 -38.54 9.46 -0.86
CA GLN A 125 -38.57 8.00 -0.94
C GLN A 125 -37.72 7.48 -2.11
N ALA A 126 -37.78 8.14 -3.27
CA ALA A 126 -36.97 7.77 -4.42
C ALA A 126 -35.46 7.93 -4.12
N LEU A 127 -35.08 9.01 -3.44
CA LEU A 127 -33.71 9.24 -2.99
C LEU A 127 -33.26 8.18 -1.97
N HIS A 128 -34.11 7.80 -1.00
CA HIS A 128 -33.78 6.73 -0.06
C HIS A 128 -33.52 5.39 -0.73
N VAL A 129 -34.32 5.02 -1.73
CA VAL A 129 -34.09 3.79 -2.50
C VAL A 129 -32.73 3.85 -3.19
N LEU A 130 -32.40 5.00 -3.81
CA LEU A 130 -31.11 5.19 -4.48
C LEU A 130 -29.92 5.13 -3.49
N LEU A 131 -30.05 5.82 -2.35
CA LEU A 131 -29.06 5.82 -1.27
C LEU A 131 -28.82 4.40 -0.76
N ASN A 132 -29.87 3.69 -0.36
CA ASN A 132 -29.76 2.34 0.20
C ASN A 132 -29.14 1.37 -0.80
N THR A 133 -29.60 1.39 -2.06
CA THR A 133 -29.04 0.54 -3.12
C THR A 133 -27.53 0.81 -3.29
N ARG A 134 -27.14 2.09 -3.30
CA ARG A 134 -25.72 2.46 -3.46
C ARG A 134 -24.88 2.11 -2.23
N MET A 135 -25.42 2.28 -1.03
CA MET A 135 -24.74 1.91 0.23
C MET A 135 -24.56 0.40 0.35
N GLU A 136 -25.59 -0.40 0.05
CA GLU A 136 -25.50 -1.87 0.01
C GLU A 136 -24.43 -2.33 -1.00
N SER A 137 -24.38 -1.70 -2.17
CA SER A 137 -23.33 -1.94 -3.17
C SER A 137 -21.93 -1.62 -2.65
N LEU A 138 -21.75 -0.50 -1.95
CA LEU A 138 -20.47 -0.13 -1.33
C LEU A 138 -20.07 -1.10 -0.21
N GLU A 139 -21.01 -1.54 0.61
CA GLU A 139 -20.78 -2.52 1.67
C GLU A 139 -20.35 -3.87 1.09
N MET A 140 -21.02 -4.34 0.04
CA MET A 140 -20.61 -5.55 -0.69
C MET A 140 -19.22 -5.40 -1.30
N ALA A 141 -18.91 -4.25 -1.91
CA ALA A 141 -17.60 -3.97 -2.46
C ALA A 141 -16.51 -4.02 -1.38
N LEU A 142 -16.75 -3.40 -0.22
CA LEU A 142 -15.85 -3.42 0.93
C LEU A 142 -15.62 -4.83 1.46
N GLN A 143 -16.66 -5.66 1.55
CA GLN A 143 -16.52 -7.06 1.97
C GLN A 143 -15.59 -7.87 1.05
N ILE A 144 -15.55 -7.53 -0.24
CA ILE A 144 -14.67 -8.17 -1.22
C ILE A 144 -13.23 -7.66 -1.07
N VAL A 145 -13.03 -6.33 -1.04
CA VAL A 145 -11.68 -5.76 -1.17
C VAL A 145 -10.92 -5.62 0.15
N LEU A 146 -11.59 -5.43 1.30
CA LEU A 146 -10.91 -5.25 2.59
C LEU A 146 -10.04 -6.45 2.98
N PRO A 147 -10.53 -7.71 2.89
CA PRO A 147 -9.68 -8.87 3.17
C PRO A 147 -8.52 -8.98 2.20
N LEU A 148 -8.75 -8.67 0.91
CA LEU A 148 -7.74 -8.77 -0.13
C LEU A 148 -6.60 -7.77 0.10
N GLU A 149 -6.93 -6.49 0.30
CA GLU A 149 -5.92 -5.45 0.58
C GLU A 149 -5.16 -5.72 1.87
N LYS A 150 -5.82 -6.26 2.90
CA LYS A 150 -5.17 -6.64 4.15
C LYS A 150 -4.14 -7.74 3.94
N GLU A 151 -4.52 -8.82 3.26
CA GLU A 151 -3.60 -9.93 2.96
C GLU A 151 -2.46 -9.50 2.02
N CYS A 152 -2.77 -8.70 0.99
CA CYS A 152 -1.78 -8.12 0.11
C CYS A 152 -0.80 -7.23 0.89
N SER A 153 -1.30 -6.36 1.76
CA SER A 153 -0.48 -5.52 2.63
C SER A 153 0.38 -6.37 3.57
N LEU A 154 -0.14 -7.46 4.15
CA LEU A 154 0.67 -8.35 5.00
C LEU A 154 1.78 -9.03 4.21
N LEU A 155 1.52 -9.52 3.00
CA LEU A 155 2.52 -10.18 2.16
C LEU A 155 3.54 -9.19 1.59
N CYS A 156 3.15 -7.95 1.33
CA CYS A 156 4.04 -6.91 0.79
C CYS A 156 4.78 -6.11 1.87
N ALA A 157 4.17 -5.89 3.05
CA ALA A 157 4.78 -5.27 4.24
C ALA A 157 5.50 -6.27 5.12
N SER A 158 5.35 -7.57 4.84
CA SER A 158 6.45 -8.51 5.01
C SER A 158 7.56 -8.08 4.07
N ASP A 159 8.22 -6.95 4.37
CA ASP A 159 9.65 -6.85 4.20
C ASP A 159 10.19 -8.04 4.97
N LEU A 160 10.22 -9.20 4.29
CA LEU A 160 10.65 -10.51 4.77
C LEU A 160 11.79 -10.22 5.71
N SER A 161 11.53 -10.34 7.02
CA SER A 161 12.46 -10.01 8.07
C SER A 161 13.82 -10.53 7.64
N LEU A 162 14.76 -9.60 7.38
CA LEU A 162 16.04 -9.84 6.69
C LEU A 162 16.40 -11.32 6.68
N CYS A 163 16.29 -12.01 5.53
CA CYS A 163 16.59 -13.44 5.43
C CYS A 163 17.98 -13.66 6.01
N THR A 164 18.05 -14.24 7.21
CA THR A 164 19.29 -14.32 7.96
C THR A 164 19.81 -15.73 7.83
N VAL A 165 20.99 -15.87 7.24
CA VAL A 165 21.68 -17.15 7.09
C VAL A 165 22.83 -17.17 8.08
N ALA A 166 22.78 -18.09 9.05
CA ALA A 166 23.92 -18.35 9.91
C ALA A 166 24.92 -19.23 9.17
N VAL A 167 26.21 -18.92 9.29
CA VAL A 167 27.29 -19.69 8.66
C VAL A 167 28.25 -20.15 9.75
N GLN A 168 28.56 -21.45 9.76
CA GLN A 168 29.56 -22.07 10.64
C GLN A 168 30.50 -22.92 9.80
N ASP A 169 31.81 -22.75 9.93
CA ASP A 169 32.80 -23.49 9.14
C ASP A 169 32.53 -23.47 7.62
N LEU A 170 32.06 -22.33 7.10
CA LEU A 170 31.64 -22.16 5.69
C LEU A 170 30.48 -23.07 5.26
N HIS A 171 29.71 -23.59 6.22
CA HIS A 171 28.44 -24.28 5.99
C HIS A 171 27.29 -23.39 6.45
N PRO A 172 26.25 -23.21 5.63
CA PRO A 172 25.04 -22.54 6.08
C PRO A 172 24.30 -23.44 7.07
N LEU A 173 23.84 -22.87 8.17
CA LEU A 173 23.02 -23.52 9.19
C LEU A 173 21.54 -23.20 8.97
N GLU A 174 20.68 -24.20 9.18
CA GLU A 174 19.20 -24.07 9.12
C GLU A 174 18.66 -23.46 7.80
N ILE A 175 19.42 -23.57 6.71
CA ILE A 175 19.04 -22.97 5.42
C ILE A 175 17.76 -23.57 4.84
N ASP A 176 17.49 -24.85 5.13
CA ASP A 176 16.22 -25.52 4.79
C ASP A 176 15.01 -24.79 5.38
N GLY A 177 15.14 -24.24 6.59
CA GLY A 177 14.09 -23.44 7.22
C GLY A 177 13.87 -22.11 6.51
N VAL A 178 14.94 -21.50 5.97
CA VAL A 178 14.85 -20.28 5.17
C VAL A 178 14.14 -20.55 3.84
N TYR A 179 14.49 -21.63 3.13
CA TYR A 179 13.80 -22.02 1.91
C TYR A 179 12.33 -22.40 2.16
N GLN A 180 12.03 -23.09 3.25
CA GLN A 180 10.65 -23.42 3.59
C GLN A 180 9.82 -22.16 3.83
N ASN A 181 10.38 -21.16 4.53
CA ASN A 181 9.70 -19.87 4.72
C ASN A 181 9.47 -19.13 3.39
N LEU A 182 10.45 -19.13 2.47
CA LEU A 182 10.29 -18.51 1.15
C LEU A 182 9.21 -19.23 0.33
N ARG A 183 9.17 -20.55 0.36
CA ARG A 183 8.15 -21.37 -0.30
C ARG A 183 6.75 -21.14 0.29
N ASP A 184 6.61 -21.10 1.61
CA ASP A 184 5.33 -20.81 2.26
C ASP A 184 4.78 -19.42 1.85
N ILE A 185 5.69 -18.45 1.68
CA ILE A 185 5.35 -17.11 1.18
C ILE A 185 4.95 -17.15 -0.30
N GLN A 186 5.70 -17.83 -1.16
CA GLN A 186 5.32 -18.04 -2.57
C GLN A 186 3.95 -18.70 -2.69
N ASP A 187 3.68 -19.75 -1.90
CA ASP A 187 2.40 -20.45 -1.90
C ASP A 187 1.25 -19.52 -1.47
N SER A 188 1.49 -18.68 -0.44
CA SER A 188 0.53 -17.67 0.00
C SER A 188 0.27 -16.60 -1.06
N ILE A 189 1.32 -16.09 -1.71
CA ILE A 189 1.22 -15.12 -2.81
C ILE A 189 0.46 -15.74 -3.98
N ALA A 190 0.80 -16.96 -4.40
CA ALA A 190 0.12 -17.67 -5.48
C ALA A 190 -1.37 -17.88 -5.18
N LYS A 191 -1.72 -18.19 -3.92
CA LYS A 191 -3.11 -18.27 -3.47
C LYS A 191 -3.84 -16.93 -3.62
N GLN A 192 -3.22 -15.82 -3.21
CA GLN A 192 -3.82 -14.49 -3.33
C GLN A 192 -3.95 -14.03 -4.79
N ILE A 193 -2.95 -14.30 -5.64
CA ILE A 193 -3.03 -14.00 -7.08
C ILE A 193 -4.22 -14.73 -7.72
N ARG A 194 -4.46 -16.02 -7.36
CA ARG A 194 -5.64 -16.75 -7.84
C ARG A 194 -6.95 -16.11 -7.40
N ILE A 195 -7.02 -15.59 -6.16
CA ILE A 195 -8.19 -14.85 -5.68
C ILE A 195 -8.39 -13.60 -6.53
N CYS A 196 -7.33 -12.82 -6.80
CA CYS A 196 -7.41 -11.65 -7.69
C CYS A 196 -7.92 -12.04 -9.08
N THR A 197 -7.36 -13.08 -9.71
CA THR A 197 -7.79 -13.53 -11.05
C THR A 197 -9.27 -13.93 -11.07
N ASN A 198 -9.74 -14.62 -10.03
CA ASN A 198 -11.16 -15.00 -9.94
C ASN A 198 -12.09 -13.80 -9.77
N LEU A 199 -11.61 -12.69 -9.19
CA LEU A 199 -12.36 -11.44 -9.03
C LEU A 199 -12.31 -10.54 -10.28
N GLU A 200 -11.29 -10.69 -11.12
CA GLU A 200 -11.18 -10.00 -12.41
C GLU A 200 -12.16 -10.56 -13.46
N GLU A 201 -12.48 -11.85 -13.40
CA GLU A 201 -13.42 -12.47 -14.33
C GLU A 201 -14.88 -12.02 -14.06
N PRO A 202 -15.51 -11.23 -14.97
CA PRO A 202 -16.80 -10.60 -14.69
C PRO A 202 -17.99 -11.56 -14.63
N SER A 203 -17.79 -12.87 -14.89
CA SER A 203 -18.87 -13.80 -15.23
C SER A 203 -19.21 -14.84 -14.17
N VAL A 204 -18.45 -14.97 -13.07
CA VAL A 204 -18.66 -16.08 -12.11
C VAL A 204 -18.74 -15.65 -10.63
N SER A 205 -18.12 -14.53 -10.23
CA SER A 205 -17.86 -14.24 -8.81
C SER A 205 -18.43 -12.90 -8.30
N VAL A 206 -18.77 -11.97 -9.19
CA VAL A 206 -19.26 -10.64 -8.80
C VAL A 206 -20.79 -10.70 -8.63
N PRO A 207 -21.35 -10.30 -7.47
CA PRO A 207 -22.78 -10.21 -7.29
C PRO A 207 -23.39 -9.32 -8.38
N ARG A 208 -24.48 -9.78 -8.99
CA ARG A 208 -25.20 -9.08 -10.08
C ARG A 208 -25.83 -7.75 -9.64
N GLU A 209 -25.62 -7.37 -8.39
CA GLU A 209 -26.27 -6.29 -7.64
C GLU A 209 -25.33 -5.10 -7.39
N LEU A 210 -24.06 -5.18 -7.80
CA LEU A 210 -23.14 -4.05 -7.65
C LEU A 210 -23.43 -2.93 -8.65
N HIS A 211 -23.39 -1.71 -8.14
CA HIS A 211 -23.40 -0.51 -8.96
C HIS A 211 -22.08 -0.40 -9.75
N THR A 212 -22.16 0.04 -11.01
CA THR A 212 -21.04 0.03 -11.97
C THR A 212 -19.78 0.74 -11.44
N LEU A 213 -19.94 1.88 -10.77
CA LEU A 213 -18.80 2.60 -10.19
C LEU A 213 -18.09 1.81 -9.09
N ASP A 214 -18.82 1.05 -8.26
CA ASP A 214 -18.18 0.22 -7.23
C ASP A 214 -17.48 -0.97 -7.87
N GLN A 215 -18.07 -1.55 -8.90
CA GLN A 215 -17.44 -2.61 -9.66
C GLN A 215 -16.11 -2.16 -10.27
N CYS A 216 -16.06 -0.96 -10.86
CA CYS A 216 -14.81 -0.39 -11.36
C CYS A 216 -13.78 -0.20 -10.25
N MET A 217 -14.19 0.30 -9.08
CA MET A 217 -13.28 0.43 -7.93
C MET A 217 -12.76 -0.91 -7.42
N ILE A 218 -13.59 -1.94 -7.36
CA ILE A 218 -13.15 -3.30 -7.01
C ILE A 218 -12.08 -3.76 -8.01
N GLN A 219 -12.33 -3.61 -9.32
CA GLN A 219 -11.38 -4.02 -10.36
C GLN A 219 -10.04 -3.29 -10.23
N ASP A 220 -10.07 -1.97 -9.99
CA ASP A 220 -8.86 -1.18 -9.81
C ASP A 220 -8.06 -1.63 -8.58
N ILE A 221 -8.74 -1.90 -7.46
CA ILE A 221 -8.11 -2.38 -6.22
C ILE A 221 -7.54 -3.79 -6.42
N VAL A 222 -8.29 -4.70 -7.03
CA VAL A 222 -7.86 -6.07 -7.33
C VAL A 222 -6.63 -6.07 -8.23
N LEU A 223 -6.63 -5.26 -9.29
CA LEU A 223 -5.51 -5.12 -10.20
C LEU A 223 -4.26 -4.59 -9.48
N LYS A 224 -4.43 -3.57 -8.65
CA LYS A 224 -3.35 -3.01 -7.82
C LYS A 224 -2.75 -4.08 -6.90
N CYS A 225 -3.61 -4.82 -6.19
CA CYS A 225 -3.17 -5.90 -5.30
C CYS A 225 -2.42 -6.99 -6.06
N ARG A 226 -2.93 -7.41 -7.22
CA ARG A 226 -2.27 -8.41 -8.07
C ARG A 226 -0.87 -7.95 -8.48
N LEU A 227 -0.73 -6.72 -8.97
CA LEU A 227 0.57 -6.18 -9.39
C LEU A 227 1.57 -6.14 -8.24
N GLN A 228 1.12 -5.77 -7.04
CA GLN A 228 1.95 -5.78 -5.83
C GLN A 228 2.39 -7.20 -5.44
N LEU A 229 1.47 -8.16 -5.51
CA LEU A 229 1.75 -9.57 -5.24
C LEU A 229 2.72 -10.19 -6.26
N GLU A 230 2.55 -9.91 -7.55
CA GLU A 230 3.47 -10.36 -8.62
C GLU A 230 4.87 -9.77 -8.44
N THR A 231 4.96 -8.48 -8.12
CA THR A 231 6.23 -7.81 -7.80
C THR A 231 6.89 -8.46 -6.58
N MET A 232 6.09 -8.81 -5.57
CA MET A 232 6.61 -9.48 -4.38
C MET A 232 7.07 -10.91 -4.67
N ASN A 233 6.35 -11.65 -5.53
CA ASN A 233 6.76 -12.99 -5.95
C ASN A 233 8.13 -12.98 -6.63
N GLN A 234 8.34 -12.05 -7.57
CA GLN A 234 9.65 -11.85 -8.22
C GLN A 234 10.76 -11.54 -7.21
N LYS A 235 10.47 -10.74 -6.17
CA LYS A 235 11.43 -10.49 -5.09
C LYS A 235 11.75 -11.73 -4.26
N VAL A 236 10.81 -12.66 -4.09
CA VAL A 236 11.05 -13.93 -3.40
C VAL A 236 11.89 -14.86 -4.26
N GLU A 237 11.58 -15.01 -5.55
CA GLU A 237 12.41 -15.76 -6.52
C GLU A 237 13.86 -15.23 -6.56
N MET A 238 14.04 -13.91 -6.65
CA MET A 238 15.39 -13.32 -6.63
C MET A 238 16.17 -13.62 -5.35
N ARG A 239 15.49 -13.79 -4.21
CA ARG A 239 16.10 -14.18 -2.93
C ARG A 239 16.53 -15.63 -2.93
N GLU A 240 15.69 -16.54 -3.44
CA GLU A 240 16.05 -17.96 -3.60
C GLU A 240 17.30 -18.09 -4.47
N ASP A 241 17.33 -17.46 -5.65
CA ASP A 241 18.50 -17.48 -6.53
C ASP A 241 19.77 -16.88 -5.87
N ALA A 242 19.60 -15.94 -4.93
CA ALA A 242 20.72 -15.35 -4.21
C ALA A 242 21.22 -16.25 -3.07
N LEU A 243 20.33 -17.02 -2.44
CA LEU A 243 20.69 -18.06 -1.47
C LEU A 243 21.43 -19.21 -2.17
N ASP A 244 20.95 -19.67 -3.32
CA ASP A 244 21.66 -20.68 -4.14
C ASP A 244 23.07 -20.22 -4.51
N ALA A 245 23.21 -18.94 -4.90
CA ALA A 245 24.51 -18.35 -5.20
C ALA A 245 25.44 -18.28 -3.97
N LEU A 246 24.88 -18.01 -2.78
CA LEU A 246 25.61 -18.02 -1.52
C LEU A 246 26.08 -19.43 -1.16
N GLU A 247 25.24 -20.45 -1.30
CA GLU A 247 25.62 -21.84 -1.06
C GLU A 247 26.72 -22.30 -2.01
N GLY A 248 26.59 -22.01 -3.30
CA GLY A 248 27.61 -22.30 -4.30
C GLY A 248 28.94 -21.59 -4.02
N PHE A 249 28.87 -20.35 -3.53
CA PHE A 249 30.05 -19.59 -3.11
C PHE A 249 30.73 -20.20 -1.88
N LEU A 250 29.95 -20.54 -0.85
CA LEU A 250 30.45 -21.21 0.36
C LEU A 250 31.06 -22.58 0.04
N ALA A 251 30.44 -23.35 -0.86
CA ALA A 251 31.01 -24.60 -1.37
C ALA A 251 32.35 -24.39 -2.09
N SER A 252 32.46 -23.34 -2.90
CA SER A 252 33.69 -22.97 -3.59
C SER A 252 34.80 -22.60 -2.58
N LEU A 253 34.47 -21.82 -1.54
CA LEU A 253 35.39 -21.49 -0.45
C LEU A 253 35.89 -22.73 0.30
N ARG A 254 34.99 -23.68 0.58
CA ARG A 254 35.37 -24.97 1.21
C ARG A 254 36.32 -25.77 0.33
N ALA A 255 36.07 -25.83 -0.99
CA ALA A 255 36.94 -26.53 -1.93
C ALA A 255 38.35 -25.88 -1.98
N ALA A 256 38.43 -24.55 -1.99
CA ALA A 256 39.71 -23.83 -1.93
C ALA A 256 40.46 -24.08 -0.61
N LYS A 257 39.74 -24.10 0.53
CA LYS A 257 40.30 -24.46 1.85
C LYS A 257 40.95 -25.85 1.82
N LEU A 258 40.22 -26.86 1.34
CA LEU A 258 40.69 -28.25 1.27
C LEU A 258 41.85 -28.45 0.30
N SER A 259 41.83 -27.76 -0.85
CA SER A 259 42.90 -27.82 -1.84
C SER A 259 44.24 -27.34 -1.27
N ALA A 260 44.19 -26.30 -0.44
CA ALA A 260 45.38 -25.74 0.20
C ALA A 260 45.84 -26.50 1.46
N GLU A 261 44.96 -27.26 2.12
CA GLU A 261 45.29 -28.14 3.26
C GLU A 261 45.93 -29.48 2.82
N LEU A 262 45.81 -29.88 1.55
CA LEU A 262 46.33 -31.17 1.07
C LEU A 262 47.88 -31.14 1.00
N PRO A 263 48.60 -32.06 1.69
CA PRO A 263 50.06 -32.08 1.64
C PRO A 263 50.55 -32.45 0.24
N ALA A 264 51.49 -31.66 -0.29
CA ALA A 264 52.26 -32.00 -1.48
C ALA A 264 53.24 -33.15 -1.18
N ASN A 265 52.75 -34.36 -0.93
CA ASN A 265 53.56 -35.57 -0.98
C ASN A 265 53.19 -36.35 -2.25
N PRO A 266 53.91 -36.16 -3.36
CA PRO A 266 53.69 -36.97 -4.54
C PRO A 266 54.14 -38.41 -4.26
N PRO A 267 53.33 -39.44 -4.61
CA PRO A 267 53.89 -40.78 -4.74
C PRO A 267 54.94 -40.73 -5.85
N ALA A 268 56.13 -41.23 -5.55
CA ALA A 268 57.23 -41.30 -6.50
C ALA A 268 56.88 -42.28 -7.64
N SER A 269 56.28 -41.79 -8.72
CA SER A 269 56.32 -42.48 -10.02
C SER A 269 56.28 -41.48 -11.17
N LYS A 270 57.30 -41.61 -12.01
CA LYS A 270 57.65 -40.78 -13.16
C LYS A 270 56.62 -40.86 -14.28
N THR A 271 56.25 -39.72 -14.85
CA THR A 271 56.40 -39.33 -16.28
C THR A 271 55.82 -37.93 -16.51
N PRO A 272 56.45 -37.07 -17.34
CA PRO A 272 55.93 -35.74 -17.65
C PRO A 272 55.09 -35.79 -18.94
N GLU A 273 53.77 -35.74 -18.82
CA GLU A 273 52.90 -35.43 -19.95
C GLU A 273 51.60 -34.79 -19.42
N ASP A 274 51.29 -33.62 -20.00
CA ASP A 274 50.11 -32.76 -19.80
C ASP A 274 49.79 -32.30 -18.37
N THR A 275 50.47 -31.22 -17.96
CA THR A 275 50.06 -30.40 -16.82
C THR A 275 48.90 -29.50 -17.26
N PRO A 276 47.69 -29.62 -16.69
CA PRO A 276 46.72 -28.55 -16.78
C PRO A 276 47.30 -27.36 -16.02
N ALA A 277 47.12 -26.14 -16.54
CA ALA A 277 47.56 -24.91 -15.89
C ALA A 277 47.04 -24.89 -14.44
N VAL A 278 47.93 -25.15 -13.49
CA VAL A 278 47.64 -25.02 -12.07
C VAL A 278 47.53 -23.53 -11.82
N SER A 279 46.31 -22.99 -11.80
CA SER A 279 46.07 -21.64 -11.29
C SER A 279 46.69 -21.57 -9.91
N SER A 280 47.47 -20.52 -9.67
CA SER A 280 48.04 -20.34 -8.34
C SER A 280 46.90 -20.16 -7.34
N ALA A 281 47.01 -20.73 -6.14
CA ALA A 281 46.02 -20.53 -5.09
C ALA A 281 45.75 -19.03 -4.81
N GLU A 282 46.71 -18.14 -5.13
CA GLU A 282 46.55 -16.69 -5.07
C GLU A 282 45.62 -16.11 -6.16
N GLU A 283 45.67 -16.60 -7.39
CA GLU A 283 44.74 -16.19 -8.47
C GLU A 283 43.30 -16.60 -8.16
N ASP A 284 43.11 -17.80 -7.61
CA ASP A 284 41.80 -18.31 -7.20
C ASP A 284 41.20 -17.45 -6.07
N ILE A 285 42.01 -17.02 -5.11
CA ILE A 285 41.59 -16.12 -4.01
C ILE A 285 41.19 -14.74 -4.54
N LEU A 286 41.94 -14.17 -5.51
CA LEU A 286 41.59 -12.89 -6.13
C LEU A 286 40.25 -12.94 -6.87
N LEU A 287 40.01 -14.01 -7.64
CA LEU A 287 38.74 -14.24 -8.32
C LEU A 287 37.58 -14.43 -7.31
N MET A 288 37.82 -15.12 -6.20
CA MET A 288 36.82 -15.27 -5.14
C MET A 288 36.47 -13.95 -4.47
N LYS A 289 37.43 -13.04 -4.30
CA LYS A 289 37.19 -11.71 -3.73
C LYS A 289 36.27 -10.86 -4.61
N GLU A 290 36.43 -10.91 -5.93
CA GLU A 290 35.54 -10.19 -6.86
C GLU A 290 34.11 -10.76 -6.83
N LYS A 291 33.97 -12.10 -6.84
CA LYS A 291 32.67 -12.77 -6.70
C LYS A 291 31.99 -12.45 -5.37
N ALA A 292 32.77 -12.40 -4.29
CA ALA A 292 32.27 -12.08 -2.96
C ALA A 292 31.64 -10.68 -2.90
N ARG A 293 32.29 -9.68 -3.51
CA ARG A 293 31.78 -8.31 -3.57
C ARG A 293 30.44 -8.21 -4.30
N LEU A 294 30.35 -8.83 -5.47
CA LEU A 294 29.12 -8.84 -6.27
C LEU A 294 27.98 -9.55 -5.53
N LEU A 295 28.29 -10.65 -4.86
CA LEU A 295 27.33 -11.38 -4.06
C LEU A 295 26.86 -10.57 -2.84
N ASP A 296 27.77 -9.92 -2.10
CA ASP A 296 27.42 -9.07 -0.96
C ASP A 296 26.51 -7.90 -1.36
N GLU A 297 26.73 -7.29 -2.54
CA GLU A 297 25.86 -6.25 -3.08
C GLU A 297 24.46 -6.79 -3.42
N ARG A 298 24.39 -7.97 -4.04
CA ARG A 298 23.13 -8.65 -4.35
C ARG A 298 22.35 -9.02 -3.09
N LEU A 299 23.00 -9.64 -2.11
CA LEU A 299 22.40 -10.04 -0.84
C LEU A 299 21.86 -8.82 -0.08
N ARG A 300 22.65 -7.74 0.01
CA ARG A 300 22.23 -6.48 0.64
C ARG A 300 20.99 -5.87 -0.02
N THR A 301 20.96 -5.84 -1.35
CA THR A 301 19.83 -5.28 -2.13
C THR A 301 18.54 -6.09 -1.89
N LEU A 302 18.67 -7.39 -1.66
CA LEU A 302 17.56 -8.29 -1.39
C LEU A 302 17.21 -8.43 0.10
N GLY A 303 17.96 -7.76 0.98
CA GLY A 303 17.78 -7.84 2.43
C GLY A 303 18.15 -9.20 3.02
N ILE A 304 19.11 -9.91 2.43
CA ILE A 304 19.66 -11.15 2.98
C ILE A 304 20.90 -10.80 3.82
N ASN A 305 20.91 -11.24 5.07
CA ASN A 305 22.02 -11.04 6.00
C ASN A 305 22.73 -12.36 6.26
N ILE A 306 24.06 -12.30 6.34
CA ILE A 306 24.88 -13.43 6.79
C ILE A 306 25.29 -13.15 8.24
N LYS A 307 25.17 -14.15 9.12
CA LYS A 307 25.71 -14.09 10.48
C LYS A 307 26.77 -15.16 10.66
N ASP A 308 27.86 -14.80 11.30
CA ASP A 308 28.81 -15.79 11.78
C ASP A 308 28.22 -16.49 13.02
N ALA A 309 28.14 -17.82 13.00
CA ALA A 309 27.61 -18.58 14.12
C ALA A 309 28.52 -18.52 15.36
N GLU A 310 29.82 -18.26 15.19
CA GLU A 310 30.78 -18.21 16.29
C GLU A 310 30.82 -16.83 16.96
N GLU A 311 30.79 -15.76 16.16
CA GLU A 311 30.88 -14.38 16.67
C GLU A 311 29.52 -13.73 16.90
N GLY A 312 28.44 -14.26 16.31
CA GLY A 312 27.07 -13.72 16.39
C GLY A 312 26.88 -12.38 15.65
N GLU A 313 27.97 -11.80 15.13
CA GLU A 313 27.97 -10.56 14.36
C GLU A 313 27.56 -10.81 12.90
N SER A 314 27.03 -9.77 12.25
CA SER A 314 26.78 -9.84 10.81
C SER A 314 28.11 -9.94 10.08
N THR A 315 28.22 -10.90 9.16
CA THR A 315 29.41 -11.12 8.33
C THR A 315 29.11 -10.86 6.85
N THR A 316 30.13 -10.89 6.01
CA THR A 316 30.01 -10.69 4.55
C THR A 316 30.85 -11.73 3.83
N CYS A 317 30.50 -12.04 2.57
CA CYS A 317 31.27 -12.94 1.73
C CYS A 317 32.73 -12.46 1.61
N GLU A 318 32.95 -11.15 1.48
CA GLU A 318 34.30 -10.56 1.45
C GLU A 318 35.09 -10.87 2.74
N ARG A 319 34.44 -10.81 3.91
CA ARG A 319 35.08 -11.12 5.20
C ARG A 319 35.43 -12.60 5.30
N LEU A 320 34.56 -13.49 4.82
CA LEU A 320 34.83 -14.93 4.77
C LEU A 320 36.06 -15.26 3.90
N VAL A 321 36.18 -14.63 2.72
CA VAL A 321 37.38 -14.76 1.86
C VAL A 321 38.62 -14.21 2.55
N GLY A 322 38.51 -13.07 3.23
CA GLY A 322 39.60 -12.46 3.99
C GLY A 322 40.13 -13.39 5.09
N ALA A 323 39.22 -13.97 5.89
CA ALA A 323 39.56 -14.93 6.94
C ALA A 323 40.26 -16.18 6.37
N LEU A 324 39.76 -16.72 5.25
CA LEU A 324 40.41 -17.82 4.54
C LEU A 324 41.84 -17.44 4.12
N SER A 325 42.02 -16.26 3.52
CA SER A 325 43.32 -15.79 3.03
C SER A 325 44.36 -15.69 4.15
N VAL A 326 43.96 -15.19 5.33
CA VAL A 326 44.83 -15.11 6.52
C VAL A 326 45.21 -16.52 7.01
N ASN A 327 44.26 -17.44 7.07
CA ASN A 327 44.52 -18.82 7.49
C ASN A 327 45.47 -19.56 6.54
N LEU A 328 45.34 -19.33 5.22
CA LEU A 328 46.23 -19.90 4.21
C LEU A 328 47.64 -19.33 4.31
N ALA A 329 47.78 -18.01 4.53
CA ALA A 329 49.09 -17.39 4.75
C ALA A 329 49.78 -17.91 6.02
N ALA A 330 49.03 -18.17 7.09
CA ALA A 330 49.55 -18.76 8.32
C ALA A 330 50.04 -20.21 8.13
N MET A 331 49.35 -21.02 7.31
CA MET A 331 49.81 -22.37 6.94
C MET A 331 51.00 -22.35 5.95
N GLY A 332 51.10 -21.33 5.10
CA GLY A 332 52.18 -21.16 4.12
C GLY A 332 53.52 -20.65 4.68
N GLY A 333 53.59 -20.33 5.98
CA GLY A 333 54.76 -19.74 6.67
C GLY A 333 56.06 -20.57 6.71
N GLN A 334 56.17 -21.66 5.92
CA GLN A 334 57.42 -22.40 5.70
C GLN A 334 57.96 -22.34 4.26
N ARG A 335 57.38 -21.54 3.35
CA ARG A 335 58.00 -21.32 2.04
C ARG A 335 58.87 -20.05 2.04
N LYS A 336 60.17 -20.27 1.88
CA LYS A 336 61.19 -19.24 1.66
C LYS A 336 60.71 -18.20 0.65
N GLU A 337 60.90 -16.95 1.03
CA GLU A 337 60.87 -15.77 0.19
C GLU A 337 61.74 -16.00 -1.06
N GLU A 338 61.13 -16.40 -2.17
CA GLU A 338 61.73 -16.34 -3.50
C GLU A 338 61.38 -14.97 -4.08
N GLY A 339 62.40 -14.25 -4.56
CA GLY A 339 62.29 -12.90 -5.10
C GLY A 339 61.24 -12.80 -6.23
N PRO A 340 60.83 -11.57 -6.60
CA PRO A 340 59.67 -11.35 -7.47
C PRO A 340 59.83 -12.11 -8.79
N THR A 341 58.99 -13.13 -8.97
CA THR A 341 58.93 -13.96 -10.17
C THR A 341 58.44 -13.14 -11.36
N GLU A 342 58.78 -13.58 -12.57
CA GLU A 342 58.42 -12.94 -13.84
C GLU A 342 56.91 -12.66 -13.96
N ASP A 343 56.08 -13.51 -13.35
CA ASP A 343 54.63 -13.38 -13.31
C ASP A 343 54.15 -12.15 -12.54
N LYS A 344 54.85 -11.75 -11.48
CA LYS A 344 54.51 -10.55 -10.71
C LYS A 344 54.71 -9.27 -11.54
N LYS A 345 55.72 -9.26 -12.42
CA LYS A 345 55.95 -8.17 -13.38
C LYS A 345 54.90 -8.15 -14.49
N LEU A 346 54.47 -9.33 -14.96
CA LEU A 346 53.41 -9.44 -15.96
C LEU A 346 52.05 -9.00 -15.40
N LEU A 347 51.74 -9.37 -14.15
CA LEU A 347 50.50 -8.97 -13.48
C LEU A 347 50.46 -7.45 -13.23
N GLU A 348 51.58 -6.86 -12.84
CA GLU A 348 51.72 -5.41 -12.67
C GLU A 348 51.59 -4.66 -14.01
N ALA A 349 52.17 -5.22 -15.09
CA ALA A 349 52.00 -4.69 -16.44
C ALA A 349 50.56 -4.82 -16.96
N CYS A 350 49.86 -5.92 -16.66
CA CYS A 350 48.44 -6.11 -16.99
C CYS A 350 47.56 -5.15 -16.19
N SER A 351 47.80 -4.99 -14.90
CA SER A 351 47.07 -4.03 -14.05
C SER A 351 47.23 -2.59 -14.55
N SER A 352 48.47 -2.21 -14.91
CA SER A 352 48.75 -0.90 -15.51
C SER A 352 48.00 -0.70 -16.83
N LYS A 353 47.98 -1.72 -17.71
CA LYS A 353 47.22 -1.66 -18.97
C LYS A 353 45.72 -1.59 -18.74
N THR A 354 45.18 -2.33 -17.77
CA THR A 354 43.75 -2.27 -17.43
C THR A 354 43.36 -0.89 -16.91
N HIS A 355 44.21 -0.28 -16.07
CA HIS A 355 43.98 1.08 -15.58
C HIS A 355 44.03 2.12 -16.71
N GLU A 356 44.97 1.97 -17.65
CA GLU A 356 45.05 2.81 -18.85
C GLU A 356 43.81 2.63 -19.75
N LEU A 357 43.31 1.40 -19.89
CA LEU A 357 42.11 1.12 -20.67
C LEU A 357 40.86 1.75 -20.05
N PHE A 358 40.70 1.66 -18.72
CA PHE A 358 39.62 2.34 -17.99
C PHE A 358 39.67 3.86 -18.18
N LYS A 359 40.88 4.44 -18.10
CA LYS A 359 41.06 5.87 -18.35
C LYS A 359 40.68 6.25 -19.77
N ASN A 360 41.04 5.45 -20.77
CA ASN A 360 40.66 5.67 -22.16
C ASN A 360 39.15 5.56 -22.38
N ILE A 361 38.48 4.58 -21.76
CA ILE A 361 37.01 4.44 -21.81
C ILE A 361 36.35 5.67 -21.17
N GLN A 362 36.83 6.11 -20.01
CA GLN A 362 36.32 7.29 -19.32
C GLN A 362 36.51 8.55 -20.17
N ASP A 363 37.65 8.71 -20.83
CA ASP A 363 37.91 9.83 -21.72
C ASP A 363 37.00 9.81 -22.95
N ILE A 364 36.72 8.63 -23.52
CA ILE A 364 35.74 8.48 -24.61
C ILE A 364 34.34 8.84 -24.12
N GLN A 365 33.90 8.34 -22.95
CA GLN A 365 32.60 8.70 -22.37
C GLN A 365 32.49 10.21 -22.11
N ASN A 366 33.56 10.82 -21.63
CA ASN A 366 33.64 12.27 -21.44
C ASN A 366 33.55 13.02 -22.77
N GLN A 367 34.18 12.53 -23.84
CA GLN A 367 34.03 13.11 -25.18
C GLN A 367 32.62 12.93 -25.75
N ILE A 368 32.03 11.74 -25.63
CA ILE A 368 30.63 11.46 -26.03
C ILE A 368 29.67 12.39 -25.28
N SER A 369 29.91 12.62 -23.98
CA SER A 369 29.11 13.54 -23.17
C SER A 369 29.26 15.00 -23.63
N LYS A 370 30.46 15.42 -24.06
CA LYS A 370 30.72 16.76 -24.64
C LYS A 370 30.09 16.94 -26.02
N ILE A 371 30.02 15.88 -26.83
CA ILE A 371 29.32 15.87 -28.12
C ILE A 371 27.79 15.77 -27.91
N GLY A 372 27.34 15.62 -26.66
CA GLY A 372 25.92 15.63 -26.29
C GLY A 372 25.15 14.42 -26.81
N LEU A 373 25.81 13.26 -26.93
CA LEU A 373 25.24 11.96 -27.33
C LEU A 373 24.75 11.17 -26.11
N LYS A 374 24.13 11.86 -25.13
CA LYS A 374 23.70 11.22 -23.88
C LYS A 374 22.32 10.56 -23.99
N ASP A 375 21.61 10.77 -25.09
CA ASP A 375 20.24 10.30 -25.30
C ASP A 375 20.04 9.79 -26.74
N PRO A 376 19.94 8.46 -26.98
CA PRO A 376 19.72 7.88 -28.29
C PRO A 376 18.23 7.84 -28.65
N THR A 377 17.47 8.89 -28.32
CA THR A 377 16.07 9.00 -28.74
C THR A 377 15.95 9.76 -30.06
N ALA A 378 15.19 9.18 -31.00
CA ALA A 378 14.98 9.71 -32.35
C ALA A 378 14.58 11.21 -32.46
N PRO A 379 13.91 11.87 -31.48
CA PRO A 379 13.61 13.29 -31.58
C PRO A 379 14.84 14.19 -31.47
N ALA A 380 15.88 13.77 -30.74
CA ALA A 380 17.08 14.57 -30.51
C ALA A 380 17.98 14.69 -31.75
N VAL A 381 17.93 13.70 -32.64
CA VAL A 381 18.68 13.68 -33.92
C VAL A 381 18.03 14.58 -34.97
N LYS A 382 16.73 14.88 -34.86
CA LYS A 382 15.99 15.70 -35.84
C LYS A 382 16.12 17.20 -35.61
N HIS A 383 16.60 17.61 -34.42
CA HIS A 383 16.80 19.01 -34.03
C HIS A 383 18.24 19.51 -34.17
N ARG A 384 19.18 18.61 -34.52
CA ARG A 384 20.56 18.93 -34.93
C ARG A 384 20.69 18.73 -36.43
#